data_AF-A0A5E4WZ55-F1
#
_entry.id   AF-A0A5E4WZ55-F1
#
_cell.length_a   1.000
_cell.length_b   1.000
_cell.length_c   1.000
_cell.angle_alpha   90.00
_cell.angle_beta   90.00
_cell.angle_gamma   90.00
#
_symmetry.space_group_name_H-M   'P 1'
#
loop_
_entity.id
_entity.type
_entity.pdbx_description
1 polymer ?
#
loop_
_entity_poly.entity_id
_entity_poly.type
_entity_poly.pdbx_seq_one_letter_code
_entity_poly.pdbx_strand_id
1 'polypeptide(L)'
;MDPNECWRHFEEAARAALAGLGSVPRAYLAAVRRQVRFEIAPPVVIQGRKRPARYYVADFVYQRSSEEVIEDVKGHLTAEYRLKRHLMAAKGLTITEVK
;
A
#
# COMPACT_ATOMS: atom_id res chain seq x y z
N MET A 1 2.55 -3.54 9.51
CA MET A 1 3.03 -2.18 9.77
C MET A 1 1.81 -1.28 9.84
N ASP A 2 1.56 -0.74 11.02
CA ASP A 2 0.40 0.12 11.31
C ASP A 2 0.56 1.45 10.54
N PRO A 3 -0.47 1.95 9.82
CA PRO A 3 -0.44 3.29 9.22
C PRO A 3 0.06 4.39 10.18
N ASN A 4 -0.29 4.32 11.47
CA ASN A 4 0.13 5.31 12.47
C ASN A 4 1.63 5.24 12.79
N GLU A 5 2.24 4.06 12.67
CA GLU A 5 3.67 3.83 12.95
C GLU A 5 4.54 4.48 11.87
N CYS A 6 4.17 4.37 10.60
CA CYS A 6 4.88 5.04 9.51
C CYS A 6 4.81 6.57 9.61
N TRP A 7 3.65 7.11 9.98
CA TRP A 7 3.51 8.56 10.14
C TRP A 7 4.36 9.08 11.30
N ARG A 8 4.40 8.36 12.42
CA ARG A 8 5.30 8.69 13.54
C ARG A 8 6.76 8.68 13.11
N HIS A 9 7.20 7.65 12.39
CA HIS A 9 8.58 7.59 11.90
C HIS A 9 8.88 8.72 10.91
N PHE A 10 7.91 9.14 10.09
CA PHE A 10 8.05 10.33 9.25
C PHE A 10 8.23 11.59 10.10
N GLU A 11 7.35 11.85 11.08
CA GLU A 11 7.45 13.04 11.92
C GLU A 11 8.78 13.11 12.69
N GLU A 12 9.21 12.00 13.27
CA GLU A 12 10.49 11.90 13.98
C GLU A 12 11.67 12.21 13.03
N ALA A 13 11.68 11.58 11.84
CA ALA A 13 12.74 11.80 10.86
C ALA A 13 12.69 13.21 10.24
N ALA A 14 11.51 13.80 10.06
CA ALA A 14 11.33 15.16 9.55
C ALA A 14 11.80 16.20 10.58
N ARG A 15 11.47 16.02 11.87
CA ARG A 15 11.99 16.87 12.96
C ARG A 15 13.50 16.81 13.03
N ALA A 16 14.09 15.61 12.94
CA ALA A 16 15.54 15.44 12.92
C ALA A 16 16.19 16.13 11.71
N ALA A 17 15.59 16.01 10.52
CA ALA A 17 16.08 16.69 9.31
C ALA A 17 16.02 18.22 9.44
N LEU A 18 14.91 18.79 9.94
CA LEU A 18 14.76 20.22 10.17
C LEU A 18 15.72 20.76 11.24
N ALA A 19 16.09 19.93 12.22
CA ALA A 19 17.08 20.27 13.24
C ALA A 19 18.54 20.12 12.76
N GLY A 20 18.77 19.76 11.49
CA GLY A 20 20.12 19.52 10.95
C GLY A 20 20.78 18.21 11.42
N LEU A 21 20.01 17.32 12.06
CA LEU A 21 20.47 16.06 12.64
C LEU A 21 20.07 14.83 11.81
N GLY A 22 19.62 15.05 10.57
CA GLY A 22 19.11 13.99 9.69
C GLY A 22 19.03 14.43 8.23
N SER A 23 18.40 13.61 7.39
CA SER A 23 18.23 13.91 5.96
C SER A 23 16.76 13.86 5.55
N VAL A 24 16.35 14.86 4.76
CA VAL A 24 14.99 14.94 4.19
C VAL A 24 14.60 13.67 3.40
N PRO A 25 15.48 13.06 2.59
CA PRO A 25 15.16 11.81 1.92
C PRO A 25 14.83 10.65 2.88
N ARG A 26 15.51 10.59 4.03
CA ARG A 26 15.26 9.54 5.04
C ARG A 26 13.91 9.73 5.72
N ALA A 27 13.50 10.98 5.94
CA ALA A 27 12.14 11.28 6.40
C ALA A 27 11.10 10.79 5.39
N TYR A 28 11.28 11.12 4.10
CA TYR A 28 10.34 10.71 3.05
C TYR A 28 10.19 9.18 2.96
N LEU A 29 11.29 8.44 3.02
CA LEU A 29 11.25 6.96 3.01
C LEU A 29 10.51 6.37 4.23
N ALA A 30 10.57 7.03 5.39
CA ALA A 30 9.86 6.58 6.58
C ALA A 30 8.33 6.73 6.45
N ALA A 31 7.85 7.66 5.61
CA ALA A 31 6.44 7.91 5.37
C ALA A 31 5.76 6.90 4.43
N VAL A 32 6.54 6.11 3.68
CA VAL A 32 6.01 5.23 2.62
C VAL A 32 6.05 3.78 3.08
N ARG A 33 4.87 3.14 3.11
CA ARG A 33 4.75 1.69 3.32
C ARG A 33 4.94 0.98 1.99
N ARG A 34 5.65 -0.14 2.00
CA ARG A 34 5.96 -0.93 0.80
C ARG A 34 5.33 -2.31 0.88
N GLN A 35 4.97 -2.88 -0.28
CA GLN A 35 4.49 -4.25 -0.40
C GLN A 35 3.29 -4.54 0.53
N VAL A 36 2.38 -3.57 0.64
CA VAL A 36 1.24 -3.64 1.56
C VAL A 36 0.19 -4.59 1.02
N ARG A 37 -0.24 -5.52 1.87
CA ARG A 37 -1.24 -6.54 1.51
C ARG A 37 -2.65 -6.05 1.82
N PHE A 38 -3.50 -6.08 0.82
CA PHE A 38 -4.94 -5.83 0.95
C PHE A 38 -5.70 -7.12 0.65
N GLU A 39 -6.53 -7.58 1.59
CA GLU A 39 -7.37 -8.74 1.34
C GLU A 39 -8.45 -8.39 0.31
N ILE A 40 -8.46 -9.09 -0.82
CA ILE A 40 -9.41 -8.89 -1.92
C ILE A 40 -10.50 -9.97 -1.99
N ALA A 41 -10.27 -11.12 -1.37
CA ALA A 41 -11.28 -12.16 -1.21
C ALA A 41 -11.03 -12.96 0.06
N PRO A 42 -12.07 -13.26 0.85
CA PRO A 42 -11.94 -14.07 2.05
C PRO A 42 -11.56 -15.52 1.71
N PRO A 43 -11.16 -16.32 2.71
CA PRO A 43 -10.98 -17.76 2.53
C PRO A 43 -12.30 -18.42 2.07
N VAL A 44 -12.19 -19.39 1.17
CA VAL A 44 -13.36 -20.12 0.62
C VAL A 44 -13.14 -21.63 0.67
N VAL A 45 -14.21 -22.41 0.61
CA VAL A 45 -14.13 -23.87 0.45
C VAL A 45 -14.44 -24.22 -1.00
N ILE A 46 -13.53 -24.94 -1.65
CA ILE A 46 -13.71 -25.42 -3.03
C ILE A 46 -13.50 -26.93 -3.00
N GLN A 47 -14.52 -27.70 -3.42
CA GLN A 47 -14.48 -29.17 -3.42
C GLN A 47 -14.09 -29.74 -2.04
N GLY A 48 -14.71 -29.23 -0.98
CA GLY A 48 -14.44 -29.66 0.40
C GLY A 48 -13.08 -29.23 0.99
N ARG A 49 -12.24 -28.53 0.22
CA ARG A 49 -10.91 -28.07 0.68
C ARG A 49 -10.92 -26.57 0.94
N LYS A 50 -10.47 -26.17 2.14
CA LYS A 50 -10.27 -24.76 2.50
C LYS A 50 -9.14 -24.16 1.64
N ARG A 51 -9.41 -23.03 1.02
CA ARG A 51 -8.45 -22.19 0.30
C ARG A 51 -8.23 -20.90 1.09
N PRO A 52 -6.98 -20.41 1.18
CA PRO A 52 -6.68 -19.20 1.94
C PRO A 52 -7.28 -17.96 1.26
N ALA A 53 -7.39 -16.88 2.02
CA ALA A 53 -7.73 -15.57 1.50
C ALA A 53 -6.80 -15.14 0.36
N ARG A 54 -7.32 -14.33 -0.55
CA ARG A 54 -6.53 -13.74 -1.65
C ARG A 54 -6.23 -12.30 -1.34
N TYR A 55 -5.04 -11.87 -1.77
CA TYR A 55 -4.51 -10.55 -1.48
C TYR A 55 -4.06 -9.85 -2.75
N TYR A 56 -4.29 -8.55 -2.81
CA TYR A 56 -3.52 -7.63 -3.61
C TYR A 56 -2.29 -7.18 -2.82
N VAL A 57 -1.16 -6.99 -3.49
CA VAL A 57 0.06 -6.47 -2.86
C VAL A 57 0.42 -5.21 -3.63
N ALA A 58 0.33 -4.05 -2.97
CA ALA A 58 0.65 -2.76 -3.56
C ALA A 58 2.13 -2.44 -3.36
N ASP A 59 2.75 -1.80 -4.36
CA ASP A 59 4.15 -1.38 -4.25
C ASP A 59 4.35 -0.34 -3.16
N PHE A 60 3.48 0.68 -3.13
CA PHE A 60 3.55 1.80 -2.20
C PHE A 60 2.18 2.17 -1.63
N VAL A 61 2.15 2.50 -0.34
CA VAL A 61 0.99 3.11 0.33
C VAL A 61 1.45 4.23 1.22
N TYR A 62 0.88 5.42 1.07
CA TYR A 62 1.26 6.61 1.80
C TYR A 62 0.09 7.59 1.94
N GLN A 63 0.23 8.60 2.80
CA GLN A 63 -0.74 9.67 2.93
C GLN A 63 -0.40 10.84 2.02
N ARG A 64 -1.36 11.30 1.23
CA ARG A 64 -1.30 12.54 0.48
C ARG A 64 -2.39 13.47 0.99
N SER A 65 -2.00 14.49 1.73
CA SER A 65 -2.94 15.34 2.48
C SER A 65 -3.77 14.51 3.46
N SER A 66 -5.07 14.32 3.21
CA SER A 66 -5.99 13.52 4.04
C SER A 66 -6.43 12.21 3.38
N GLU A 67 -5.81 11.84 2.27
CA GLU A 67 -6.16 10.66 1.47
C GLU A 67 -5.04 9.61 1.59
N GLU A 68 -5.42 8.34 1.80
CA GLU A 68 -4.49 7.23 1.64
C GLU A 68 -4.37 6.87 0.16
N VAL A 69 -3.16 7.04 -0.37
CA VAL A 69 -2.82 6.72 -1.75
C VAL A 69 -2.24 5.32 -1.80
N ILE A 70 -2.82 4.46 -2.65
CA ILE A 70 -2.30 3.15 -3.02
C ILE A 70 -1.70 3.28 -4.41
N GLU A 71 -0.38 3.20 -4.50
CA GLU A 71 0.37 3.33 -5.74
C GLU A 71 0.98 2.01 -6.17
N ASP A 72 0.96 1.78 -7.47
CA ASP A 72 1.49 0.57 -8.06
C ASP A 72 2.13 0.82 -9.43
N VAL A 73 3.37 0.33 -9.59
CA VAL A 73 4.15 0.52 -10.81
C VAL A 73 3.81 -0.58 -11.80
N LYS A 74 3.23 -0.21 -12.95
CA LYS A 74 2.75 -1.17 -13.95
C LYS A 74 3.30 -0.87 -15.34
N GLY A 75 4.05 -1.84 -15.87
CA GLY A 75 4.47 -1.86 -17.28
C GLY A 75 3.43 -2.49 -18.22
N HIS A 76 2.87 -3.66 -17.86
CA HIS A 76 1.89 -4.37 -18.69
C HIS A 76 0.65 -4.78 -17.88
N LEU A 77 -0.53 -4.48 -18.43
CA LEU A 77 -1.82 -4.74 -17.77
C LEU A 77 -2.33 -6.16 -18.09
N THR A 78 -2.13 -7.10 -17.17
CA THR A 78 -2.63 -8.47 -17.30
C THR A 78 -4.12 -8.60 -16.94
N ALA A 79 -4.78 -9.66 -17.42
CA ALA A 79 -6.16 -9.97 -17.03
C ALA A 79 -6.32 -10.20 -15.52
N GLU A 80 -5.34 -10.88 -14.91
CA GLU A 80 -5.29 -11.08 -13.46
C GLU A 80 -5.23 -9.75 -12.71
N TYR A 81 -4.40 -8.82 -13.17
CA TYR A 81 -4.32 -7.49 -12.55
C TYR A 81 -5.65 -6.75 -12.68
N ARG A 82 -6.30 -6.79 -13.85
CA ARG A 82 -7.62 -6.16 -14.05
C ARG A 82 -8.66 -6.69 -13.09
N LEU A 83 -8.72 -8.01 -12.88
CA LEU A 83 -9.61 -8.63 -11.92
C LEU A 83 -9.30 -8.18 -10.48
N LYS A 84 -8.03 -8.22 -10.08
CA LYS A 84 -7.63 -7.79 -8.73
C LYS A 84 -7.92 -6.32 -8.46
N ARG A 85 -7.68 -5.44 -9.43
CA ARG A 85 -8.01 -4.01 -9.36
C ARG A 85 -9.53 -3.80 -9.20
N HIS A 86 -10.33 -4.56 -9.93
CA HIS A 86 -11.79 -4.51 -9.79
C HIS A 86 -12.23 -4.92 -8.38
N LEU A 87 -11.65 -5.98 -7.82
CA LEU A 87 -11.95 -6.42 -6.45
C LEU A 87 -11.50 -5.42 -5.38
N MET A 88 -10.39 -4.71 -5.60
CA MET A 88 -9.97 -3.58 -4.75
C MET A 88 -10.99 -2.44 -4.80
N ALA A 89 -11.40 -2.04 -6.01
CA ALA A 89 -12.41 -0.98 -6.18
C ALA A 89 -13.77 -1.36 -5.56
N ALA A 90 -14.19 -2.62 -5.66
CA ALA A 90 -15.40 -3.13 -5.01
C ALA A 90 -15.33 -3.05 -3.47
N LYS A 91 -14.14 -2.98 -2.89
CA LYS A 91 -13.89 -2.74 -1.46
C LYS A 91 -13.73 -1.25 -1.11
N GLY A 92 -13.93 -0.35 -2.07
CA GLY A 92 -13.74 1.09 -1.89
C GLY A 92 -12.27 1.54 -1.91
N LEU A 93 -11.35 0.68 -2.39
CA LEU A 93 -9.93 0.98 -2.47
C LEU A 93 -9.52 1.24 -3.93
N THR A 94 -9.07 2.46 -4.21
CA THR A 94 -8.63 2.85 -5.56
C THR A 94 -7.12 2.74 -5.69
N ILE A 95 -6.65 2.20 -6.81
CA ILE A 95 -5.23 2.06 -7.12
C ILE A 95 -4.84 3.15 -8.11
N THR A 96 -3.77 3.87 -7.81
CA THR A 96 -3.10 4.79 -8.73
C THR A 96 -2.01 4.02 -9.49
N GLU A 97 -2.16 3.90 -10.81
CA GLU A 97 -1.17 3.26 -11.68
C GLU A 97 -0.11 4.26 -12.12
N VAL A 98 1.16 3.93 -11.91
CA VAL A 98 2.32 4.70 -12.39
C VAL A 98 3.13 3.87 -13.39
N LYS A 99 3.68 4.52 -14.42
CA LYS A 99 4.46 3.89 -15.50
C LYS A 99 5.95 4.11 -15.33
#